data_AF-A0AAJ1R736-F1
#
_entry.id   AF-A0AAJ1R736-F1
#
_cell.length_a   1.000
_cell.length_b   1.000
_cell.length_c   1.000
_cell.angle_alpha   90.00
_cell.angle_beta   90.00
_cell.angle_gamma   90.00
#
_symmetry.space_group_name_H-M   'P 1'
#
loop_
_entity.id
_entity.type
_entity.pdbx_description
1 polymer ?
#
loop_
_entity_poly.entity_id
_entity_poly.type
_entity_poly.pdbx_seq_one_letter_code
_entity_poly.pdbx_strand_id
1 'polypeptide(L)'
;MNKIFSFETTQFDFDFIEHVKSLRKSNKWSQEELSIRMGVSKTFVGNVESYTQHQKYSTRHISLLAKAFGYKNISELMDFPTPQHDRIKVTVKQVYNETGTKVMESEVVGIEGIE
;
A
#
# COMPACT_ATOMS: atom_id res chain seq x y z
N MET A 1 -10.78 -2.16 20.05
CA MET A 1 -11.16 -0.72 20.00
C MET A 1 -11.22 -0.28 18.55
N ASN A 2 -12.23 0.51 18.14
CA ASN A 2 -12.36 0.98 16.76
C ASN A 2 -11.92 2.44 16.65
N LYS A 3 -11.13 2.75 15.63
CA LYS A 3 -10.72 4.13 15.30
C LYS A 3 -11.03 4.40 13.83
N ILE A 4 -11.64 5.55 13.57
CA ILE A 4 -11.84 6.06 12.20
C ILE A 4 -10.97 7.30 12.06
N PHE A 5 -10.24 7.40 10.97
CA PHE A 5 -9.48 8.59 10.63
C PHE A 5 -9.43 8.77 9.11
N SER A 6 -9.07 9.97 8.67
CA SER A 6 -8.84 10.27 7.27
C SER A 6 -7.45 10.84 7.05
N PHE A 7 -6.88 10.59 5.88
CA PHE A 7 -5.63 11.20 5.44
C PHE A 7 -5.71 11.58 3.97
N GLU A 8 -4.86 12.52 3.56
CA GLU A 8 -4.75 12.96 2.18
C GLU A 8 -3.50 12.35 1.52
N THR A 9 -3.62 11.94 0.27
CA THR A 9 -2.51 11.43 -0.54
C THR A 9 -2.81 11.66 -2.02
N THR A 10 -1.86 11.36 -2.90
CA THR A 10 -2.14 11.26 -4.33
C THR A 10 -2.91 9.97 -4.59
N GLN A 11 -3.83 10.00 -5.56
CA GLN A 11 -4.56 8.79 -5.93
C GLN A 11 -3.62 7.73 -6.51
N PHE A 12 -2.65 8.17 -7.33
CA PHE A 12 -1.65 7.28 -7.90
C PHE A 12 -0.90 6.46 -6.85
N ASP A 13 -0.38 7.11 -5.79
CA ASP A 13 0.36 6.39 -4.76
C ASP A 13 -0.51 5.37 -4.03
N PHE A 14 -1.77 5.73 -3.74
CA PHE A 14 -2.70 4.85 -3.05
C PHE A 14 -3.07 3.64 -3.92
N ASP A 15 -3.49 3.88 -5.15
CA ASP A 15 -3.89 2.84 -6.10
C ASP A 15 -2.71 1.91 -6.40
N PHE A 16 -1.50 2.46 -6.54
CA PHE A 16 -0.29 1.66 -6.73
C PHE A 16 0.05 0.77 -5.52
N ILE A 17 -0.09 1.29 -4.29
CA ILE A 17 0.13 0.51 -3.07
C ILE A 17 -0.90 -0.62 -2.96
N GLU A 18 -2.19 -0.34 -3.18
CA GLU A 18 -3.23 -1.37 -3.13
C GLU A 18 -3.07 -2.40 -4.27
N HIS A 19 -2.66 -1.97 -5.46
CA HIS A 19 -2.31 -2.87 -6.56
C HIS A 19 -1.16 -3.82 -6.16
N VAL A 20 -0.03 -3.30 -5.69
CA VAL A 20 1.12 -4.12 -5.25
C VAL A 20 0.75 -5.06 -4.11
N LYS A 21 -0.07 -4.59 -3.16
CA LYS A 21 -0.60 -5.40 -2.05
C LYS A 21 -1.48 -6.53 -2.57
N SER A 22 -2.29 -6.29 -3.60
CA SER A 22 -3.08 -7.32 -4.26
C SER A 22 -2.20 -8.39 -4.92
N LEU A 23 -1.17 -7.97 -5.69
CA LEU A 23 -0.20 -8.89 -6.31
C LEU A 23 0.51 -9.75 -5.26
N ARG A 24 0.95 -9.13 -4.16
CA ARG A 24 1.60 -9.81 -3.04
C ARG A 24 0.68 -10.86 -2.41
N LYS A 25 -0.58 -10.52 -2.17
CA LYS A 25 -1.58 -11.46 -1.62
C LYS A 25 -1.88 -12.60 -2.58
N SER A 26 -2.01 -12.34 -3.88
CA SER A 26 -2.18 -13.36 -4.92
C SER A 26 -1.01 -14.34 -4.97
N ASN A 27 0.20 -13.86 -4.70
CA ASN A 27 1.40 -14.70 -4.57
C ASN A 27 1.58 -15.35 -3.18
N LYS A 28 0.66 -15.13 -2.23
CA LYS A 28 0.72 -15.61 -0.83
C LYS A 28 1.97 -15.14 -0.07
N TRP A 29 2.51 -13.97 -0.40
CA TRP A 29 3.68 -13.42 0.28
C TRP A 29 3.29 -12.58 1.49
N SER A 30 4.04 -12.68 2.58
CA SER A 30 3.96 -11.71 3.67
C SER A 30 4.58 -10.37 3.27
N GLN A 31 4.33 -9.31 4.03
CA GLN A 31 4.99 -8.02 3.82
C GLN A 31 6.51 -8.13 3.99
N GLU A 32 6.97 -8.93 4.95
CA GLU A 32 8.39 -9.23 5.15
C GLU A 32 8.98 -9.97 3.93
N GLU A 33 8.26 -10.97 3.41
CA GLU A 33 8.70 -11.73 2.24
C GLU A 33 8.88 -10.84 1.00
N LEU A 34 7.92 -9.95 0.71
CA LEU A 34 8.08 -9.00 -0.40
C LEU A 34 9.25 -8.04 -0.15
N SER A 35 9.43 -7.58 1.08
CA SER A 35 10.57 -6.72 1.45
C SER A 35 11.92 -7.40 1.19
N ILE A 36 12.04 -8.69 1.55
CA ILE A 36 13.23 -9.49 1.29
C ILE A 36 13.47 -9.66 -0.22
N ARG A 37 12.43 -9.99 -1.00
CA ARG A 37 12.51 -10.12 -2.47
C ARG A 37 12.91 -8.83 -3.16
N MET A 38 12.48 -7.68 -2.65
CA MET A 38 12.87 -6.36 -3.12
C MET A 38 14.31 -5.98 -2.74
N GLY A 39 14.94 -6.67 -1.79
CA GLY A 39 16.26 -6.32 -1.25
C GLY A 39 16.25 -5.06 -0.38
N VAL A 40 15.19 -4.84 0.39
CA VAL A 40 15.03 -3.71 1.32
C VAL A 40 14.85 -4.19 2.76
N SER A 41 14.76 -3.27 3.73
CA SER A 41 14.49 -3.62 5.13
C SER A 41 13.22 -4.46 5.25
N LYS A 42 13.24 -5.50 6.09
CA LYS A 42 12.11 -6.42 6.36
C LYS A 42 10.79 -5.73 6.72
N THR A 43 10.87 -4.52 7.29
CA THR A 43 9.70 -3.73 7.71
C THR A 43 9.18 -2.79 6.62
N PHE A 44 9.89 -2.65 5.50
CA PHE A 44 9.62 -1.62 4.50
C PHE A 44 8.22 -1.71 3.90
N VAL A 45 7.83 -2.87 3.37
CA VAL A 45 6.49 -3.06 2.77
C VAL A 45 5.40 -2.91 3.84
N GLY A 46 5.66 -3.35 5.08
CA GLY A 46 4.73 -3.16 6.19
C GLY A 46 4.50 -1.68 6.51
N ASN A 47 5.54 -0.85 6.41
CA ASN A 47 5.40 0.60 6.56
C ASN A 47 4.68 1.24 5.37
N VAL A 48 4.91 0.77 4.15
CA VAL A 48 4.24 1.30 2.94
C VAL A 48 2.76 0.96 2.90
N GLU A 49 2.37 -0.26 3.27
CA GLU A 49 0.98 -0.69 3.29
C GLU A 49 0.20 -0.21 4.52
N SER A 50 0.87 0.49 5.45
CA SER A 50 0.21 1.02 6.65
C SER A 50 -0.45 2.36 6.38
N TYR A 51 -1.76 2.44 6.62
CA TYR A 51 -2.52 3.68 6.50
C TYR A 51 -2.16 4.76 7.55
N THR A 52 -1.37 4.40 8.57
CA THR A 52 -0.92 5.35 9.60
C THR A 52 0.51 5.84 9.38
N GLN A 53 1.18 5.37 8.33
CA GLN A 53 2.54 5.74 7.98
C GLN A 53 2.54 6.49 6.65
N HIS A 54 3.46 7.45 6.50
CA HIS A 54 3.58 8.26 5.28
C HIS A 54 4.50 7.64 4.22
N GLN A 55 5.05 6.45 4.48
CA GLN A 55 6.03 5.83 3.60
C GLN A 55 5.37 5.36 2.31
N LYS A 56 5.98 5.69 1.16
CA LYS A 56 5.49 5.33 -0.17
C LYS A 56 6.58 4.64 -0.99
N TYR A 57 6.17 3.96 -2.05
CA TYR A 57 7.09 3.50 -3.08
C TYR A 57 7.59 4.70 -3.90
N SER A 58 8.88 4.98 -3.84
CA SER A 58 9.54 5.89 -4.79
C SER A 58 9.87 5.22 -6.13
N THR A 59 10.31 6.00 -7.11
CA THR A 59 10.73 5.52 -8.44
C THR A 59 11.76 4.39 -8.39
N ARG A 60 12.72 4.45 -7.46
CA ARG A 60 13.68 3.34 -7.22
C ARG A 60 12.95 2.02 -6.95
N HIS A 61 11.90 2.05 -6.14
CA HIS A 61 11.18 0.85 -5.71
C HIS A 61 10.39 0.20 -6.84
N ILE A 62 9.96 0.96 -7.86
CA ILE A 62 9.29 0.40 -9.05
C ILE A 62 10.19 -0.67 -9.71
N SER A 63 11.47 -0.36 -9.91
CA SER A 63 12.43 -1.32 -10.48
C SER A 63 12.68 -2.53 -9.58
N LEU A 64 12.64 -2.35 -8.26
CA LEU A 64 12.84 -3.43 -7.30
C LEU A 64 11.62 -4.35 -7.20
N LEU A 65 10.42 -3.77 -7.23
CA LEU A 65 9.15 -4.50 -7.31
C LEU A 65 9.09 -5.32 -8.59
N ALA A 66 9.39 -4.72 -9.75
CA ALA A 66 9.38 -5.45 -11.03
C ALA A 66 10.32 -6.67 -10.99
N LYS A 67 11.53 -6.51 -10.44
CA LYS A 67 12.46 -7.63 -10.23
C LYS A 67 11.92 -8.66 -9.23
N ALA A 68 11.33 -8.23 -8.12
CA ALA A 68 10.78 -9.11 -7.10
C ALA A 68 9.63 -9.99 -7.62
N PHE A 69 8.80 -9.45 -8.53
CA PHE A 69 7.72 -10.17 -9.20
C PHE A 69 8.16 -10.92 -10.48
N GLY A 70 9.42 -10.78 -10.90
CA GLY A 70 9.94 -11.44 -12.10
C GLY A 70 9.47 -10.83 -13.42
N TYR A 71 8.96 -9.59 -13.40
CA TYR A 71 8.53 -8.89 -14.60
C TYR A 71 9.72 -8.45 -15.46
N LYS A 72 9.58 -8.59 -16.78
CA LYS A 72 10.61 -8.16 -17.73
C LYS A 72 10.48 -6.67 -18.05
N ASN A 73 9.25 -6.17 -18.04
CA ASN A 73 8.92 -4.77 -18.30
C ASN A 73 8.18 -4.16 -17.12
N ILE A 74 8.50 -2.90 -16.79
CA ILE A 74 7.80 -2.17 -15.71
C ILE A 74 6.30 -2.05 -16.00
N SER A 75 5.87 -2.01 -17.27
CA SER A 75 4.46 -1.94 -17.63
C SER A 75 3.62 -3.09 -17.06
N GLU A 76 4.22 -4.27 -16.86
CA GLU A 76 3.53 -5.42 -16.24
C GLU A 76 3.20 -5.15 -14.76
N LEU A 77 4.03 -4.37 -14.07
CA LEU A 77 3.79 -3.92 -12.69
C LEU A 77 2.77 -2.77 -12.63
N MET A 78 2.62 -2.02 -13.73
CA MET A 78 1.76 -0.83 -13.80
C MET A 78 0.37 -1.15 -14.37
N ASP A 79 -0.05 -2.41 -14.32
CA ASP A 79 -1.34 -2.87 -14.83
C ASP A 79 -2.47 -2.60 -13.82
N PHE A 80 -2.76 -1.31 -13.62
CA PHE A 80 -3.88 -0.82 -12.82
C PHE A 80 -4.52 0.41 -13.50
N PRO A 81 -5.81 0.70 -13.22
CA PRO A 81 -6.50 1.82 -13.85
C PRO A 81 -5.79 3.15 -13.63
N THR A 82 -5.81 4.02 -14.63
CA THR A 82 -5.29 5.37 -14.49
C THR A 82 -6.11 6.14 -13.44
N PRO A 83 -5.44 6.82 -12.49
CA PRO A 83 -6.11 7.67 -11.50
C PRO A 83 -6.99 8.75 -12.15
N GLN A 84 -8.13 9.07 -11.50
CA GLN A 84 -9.08 10.09 -11.96
C GLN A 84 -8.85 11.45 -11.30
N HIS A 85 -8.22 11.47 -10.13
CA HIS A 85 -7.90 12.65 -9.34
C HIS A 85 -6.40 12.69 -9.07
N ASP A 86 -5.80 13.88 -8.97
CA ASP A 86 -4.41 14.01 -8.51
C ASP A 86 -4.33 13.65 -7.03
N ARG A 87 -5.21 14.23 -6.22
CA ARG A 87 -5.28 14.05 -4.76
C ARG A 87 -6.61 13.45 -4.35
N ILE A 88 -6.55 12.65 -3.28
CA ILE A 88 -7.71 12.02 -2.66
C ILE A 88 -7.63 12.15 -1.14
N LYS A 89 -8.81 12.19 -0.51
CA LYS A 89 -9.00 11.95 0.91
C LYS A 89 -9.49 10.52 1.12
N VAL A 90 -8.74 9.75 1.89
CA VAL A 90 -9.06 8.35 2.19
C VAL A 90 -9.50 8.26 3.64
N THR A 91 -10.65 7.65 3.88
CA THR A 91 -11.19 7.37 5.21
C THR A 91 -11.05 5.89 5.53
N VAL A 92 -10.38 5.58 6.65
CA VAL A 92 -10.08 4.21 7.07
C VAL A 92 -10.65 3.95 8.46
N LYS A 93 -11.27 2.78 8.61
CA LYS A 93 -11.68 2.20 9.89
C LYS A 93 -10.66 1.14 10.30
N GLN A 94 -10.07 1.29 11.48
CA GLN A 94 -9.13 0.34 12.05
C GLN A 94 -9.69 -0.32 13.31
N VAL A 95 -9.55 -1.64 13.39
CA VAL A 95 -9.84 -2.42 14.58
C VAL A 95 -8.53 -2.73 15.28
N TYR A 96 -8.40 -2.26 16.52
CA TYR A 96 -7.25 -2.55 17.38
C TYR A 96 -7.56 -3.69 18.34
N ASN A 97 -6.50 -4.37 18.79
CA ASN A 97 -6.55 -5.30 19.91
C ASN A 97 -7.11 -4.63 21.18
N GLU A 98 -7.42 -5.45 22.19
CA GLU A 98 -8.03 -4.99 23.45
C GLU A 98 -7.21 -3.89 24.14
N THR A 99 -5.88 -3.99 24.09
CA THR A 99 -4.95 -3.02 24.69
C THR A 99 -4.72 -1.77 23.84
N GLY A 100 -5.31 -1.68 22.64
CA GLY A 100 -5.16 -0.52 21.74
C GLY A 100 -3.78 -0.34 21.11
N THR A 101 -2.87 -1.30 21.24
CA THR A 101 -1.47 -1.20 20.81
C THR A 101 -1.22 -1.73 19.40
N LYS A 102 -2.05 -2.65 18.90
CA LYS A 102 -1.84 -3.29 17.59
C LYS A 102 -3.11 -3.23 16.74
N VAL A 103 -2.94 -2.80 15.49
CA VAL A 103 -3.98 -2.88 14.45
C VAL A 103 -4.16 -4.34 14.05
N MET A 104 -5.38 -4.85 14.18
CA MET A 104 -5.79 -6.19 13.79
C MET A 104 -6.38 -6.19 12.38
N GLU A 105 -7.17 -5.17 12.06
CA GLU A 105 -7.85 -5.04 10.78
C GLU A 105 -7.91 -3.58 10.35
N SER A 106 -7.89 -3.35 9.05
CA SER A 106 -8.08 -2.03 8.44
C SER A 106 -8.97 -2.16 7.23
N GLU A 107 -9.99 -1.31 7.17
CA GLU A 107 -10.99 -1.27 6.11
C GLU A 107 -11.08 0.16 5.58
N VAL A 108 -10.98 0.32 4.26
CA VAL A 108 -11.20 1.61 3.59
C VAL A 108 -12.71 1.79 3.46
N VAL A 109 -13.24 2.85 4.07
CA VAL A 109 -14.68 3.12 4.14
C VAL A 109 -15.12 4.30 3.28
N GLY A 110 -14.17 5.04 2.71
CA GLY A 110 -14.46 6.14 1.78
C GLY A 110 -13.21 6.65 1.06
N ILE A 111 -13.38 7.02 -0.20
CA ILE A 111 -12.38 7.69 -1.02
C ILE A 111 -13.08 8.83 -1.75
N GLU A 112 -12.56 10.04 -1.59
CA GLU A 112 -13.11 11.25 -2.21
C GLU A 112 -11.98 11.99 -2.94
N GLY A 113 -12.22 12.38 -4.21
CA GLY A 113 -11.32 13.28 -4.93
C GLY A 113 -11.33 14.66 -4.32
N ILE A 114 -10.15 15.26 -4.17
CA ILE A 114 -10.01 16.63 -3.67
C ILE A 114 -9.23 17.46 -4.71
N GLU A 115 -9.75 18.65 -5.00
CA GLU A 115 -9.14 19.64 -5.91
C GLU A 115 -7.95 20.36 -5.25
#